data_AF-A0A9D8RTD8-F1
#
_entry.id   AF-A0A9D8RTD8-F1
#
_cell.length_a   1.000
_cell.length_b   1.000
_cell.length_c   1.000
_cell.angle_alpha   90.00
_cell.angle_beta   90.00
_cell.angle_gamma   90.00
#
_symmetry.space_group_name_H-M   'P 1'
#
loop_
_entity.id
_entity.type
_entity.pdbx_description
1 polymer ?
#
loop_
_entity_poly.entity_id
_entity_poly.type
_entity_poly.pdbx_seq_one_letter_code
_entity_poly.pdbx_strand_id
1 'polypeptide(L)' 'QVFRREHAPYETANYMLGGIVKDDMYTFTDADTGERFAVCGKDLAEKGMTVRIAEKRCAKLYFYSHKD' A
#
# COMPACT_ATOMS: atom_id res chain seq x y z
N GLN A 1 -1.41 -1.05 -7.91
CA GLN A 1 -0.06 -0.81 -8.47
C GLN A 1 0.42 0.59 -8.12
N VAL A 2 1.72 0.77 -7.86
CA VAL A 2 2.36 2.04 -7.49
C VAL A 2 3.65 2.20 -8.27
N PHE A 3 4.00 3.43 -8.67
CA PHE A 3 5.20 3.73 -9.46
C PHE A 3 6.02 4.85 -8.82
N ARG A 4 7.34 4.63 -8.64
CA ARG A 4 8.31 5.69 -8.35
C ARG A 4 9.06 6.06 -9.62
N ARG A 5 8.80 7.28 -10.13
CA ARG A 5 9.46 7.82 -11.33
C ARG A 5 10.89 8.27 -11.04
N GLU A 6 11.69 8.47 -12.09
CA GLU A 6 13.09 8.92 -12.01
C GLU A 6 13.29 10.17 -11.15
N HIS A 7 12.41 11.17 -11.31
CA HIS A 7 12.50 12.46 -10.64
C HIS A 7 11.50 12.59 -9.48
N ALA A 8 11.00 11.47 -8.94
CA ALA A 8 10.12 11.50 -7.77
C ALA A 8 10.86 12.16 -6.58
N PRO A 9 10.30 13.21 -5.95
CA PRO A 9 10.99 13.97 -4.91
C PRO A 9 11.01 13.26 -3.55
N TYR A 10 10.33 12.13 -3.43
CA TYR A 10 10.22 11.33 -2.20
C TYR A 10 10.30 9.84 -2.50
N GLU A 11 10.65 9.06 -1.47
CA GLU A 11 10.67 7.59 -1.50
C GLU A 11 9.39 6.97 -0.96
N THR A 12 8.69 7.73 -0.11
CA THR A 12 7.54 7.28 0.66
C THR A 12 6.33 8.13 0.30
N ALA A 13 5.19 7.49 0.07
CA ALA A 13 3.92 8.16 -0.14
C ALA A 13 2.78 7.38 0.53
N ASN A 14 1.71 8.09 0.88
CA ASN A 14 0.49 7.50 1.40
C ASN A 14 -0.59 7.51 0.30
N TYR A 15 -1.24 6.38 0.09
CA TYR A 15 -2.29 6.22 -0.91
C TYR A 15 -3.64 5.95 -0.24
N MET A 16 -4.60 6.86 -0.45
CA MET A 16 -5.97 6.66 0.03
C MET A 16 -6.66 5.62 -0.85
N LEU A 17 -7.19 4.57 -0.23
CA LEU A 17 -7.93 3.51 -0.91
C LEU A 17 -9.44 3.76 -0.78
N GLY A 18 -10.19 3.43 -1.83
CA GLY A 18 -11.65 3.52 -1.80
C GLY A 18 -12.28 2.28 -1.14
N GLY A 19 -13.47 2.45 -0.55
CA GLY A 19 -14.27 1.33 -0.05
C GLY A 19 -13.73 0.63 1.20
N ILE A 20 -12.90 1.30 2.01
CA ILE A 20 -12.32 0.72 3.22
C ILE A 20 -13.37 0.57 4.33
N VAL A 21 -13.50 -0.64 4.86
CA VAL A 21 -14.31 -0.95 6.04
C VAL A 21 -13.47 -0.68 7.29
N LYS A 22 -13.83 0.35 8.07
CA LYS A 22 -13.00 0.84 9.18
C LYS A 22 -12.76 -0.18 10.31
N ASP A 23 -13.73 -1.05 10.54
CA ASP A 23 -13.71 -2.02 11.64
C ASP A 23 -13.09 -3.37 11.25
N ASP A 24 -12.47 -3.48 10.07
CA ASP A 24 -11.84 -4.71 9.57
C ASP A 24 -10.30 -4.62 9.51
N MET A 25 -9.66 -5.75 9.24
CA MET A 25 -8.22 -5.91 9.08
C MET A 25 -7.89 -6.25 7.62
N TYR A 26 -7.04 -5.43 7.00
CA TYR A 26 -6.58 -5.66 5.62
C TYR A 26 -5.23 -6.34 5.63
N THR A 27 -5.08 -7.42 4.86
CA THR A 27 -3.78 -8.05 4.58
C THR A 27 -3.33 -7.68 3.18
N PHE A 28 -2.19 -7.01 3.08
CA PHE A 28 -1.53 -6.68 1.83
C PHE A 28 -0.45 -7.72 1.53
N THR A 29 -0.31 -8.08 0.26
CA THR A 29 0.76 -8.94 -0.26
C THR A 29 1.47 -8.22 -1.39
N ASP A 30 2.78 -8.03 -1.27
CA ASP A 30 3.64 -7.60 -2.37
C ASP A 30 3.71 -8.74 -3.40
N ALA A 31 3.29 -8.47 -4.63
CA ALA A 31 3.23 -9.48 -5.69
C ALA A 31 4.63 -9.92 -6.16
N ASP A 32 5.64 -9.08 -5.98
CA ASP A 32 7.00 -9.34 -6.45
C ASP A 32 7.80 -10.17 -5.44
N THR A 33 7.61 -9.91 -4.14
CA THR A 33 8.38 -10.58 -3.06
C THR A 33 7.58 -11.62 -2.27
N GLY A 34 6.25 -11.57 -2.34
CA GLY A 34 5.35 -12.36 -1.50
C GLY A 34 5.27 -11.88 -0.04
N GLU A 35 5.96 -10.79 0.30
CA GLU A 35 5.91 -10.20 1.65
C GLU A 35 4.50 -9.74 2.00
N ARG A 36 4.10 -9.93 3.25
CA ARG A 36 2.76 -9.60 3.75
C ARG A 36 2.82 -8.69 4.95
N PHE A 37 1.86 -7.77 5.02
CA PHE A 37 1.64 -6.93 6.19
C PHE A 37 0.16 -6.64 6.38
N ALA A 38 -0.24 -6.40 7.63
CA ALA A 38 -1.62 -6.11 8.00
C ALA A 38 -1.78 -4.65 8.43
N VAL A 39 -2.88 -4.02 8.05
CA VAL A 39 -3.22 -2.62 8.40
C VAL A 39 -4.69 -2.53 8.75
N CYS A 40 -5.02 -1.85 9.86
CA CYS A 40 -6.42 -1.72 10.27
C CYS A 40 -7.17 -0.80 9.33
N GLY A 41 -8.43 -1.13 9.05
CA GLY A 41 -9.28 -0.37 8.15
C GLY A 41 -9.40 1.08 8.59
N LYS A 42 -9.44 1.34 9.90
CA LYS A 42 -9.43 2.69 10.46
C LYS A 42 -8.18 3.48 10.06
N ASP A 43 -6.98 2.93 10.27
CA ASP A 43 -5.73 3.58 9.88
C ASP A 43 -5.65 3.75 8.36
N LEU A 44 -6.10 2.75 7.60
CA LEU A 44 -6.11 2.80 6.14
C LEU A 44 -7.07 3.88 5.61
N ALA A 45 -8.20 4.11 6.28
CA ALA A 45 -9.16 5.15 5.94
C ALA A 45 -8.72 6.55 6.37
N GLU A 46 -7.94 6.69 7.44
CA GLU A 46 -7.50 7.98 7.98
C GLU A 46 -6.14 8.44 7.45
N LYS A 47 -5.21 7.50 7.25
CA LYS A 47 -3.80 7.76 6.91
C LYS A 47 -3.40 7.21 5.54
N GLY A 48 -4.18 6.28 4.98
CA GLY A 48 -3.87 5.61 3.73
C GLY A 48 -2.85 4.48 3.86
N MET A 49 -2.57 3.82 2.75
CA MET A 49 -1.52 2.81 2.64
C MET A 49 -0.17 3.49 2.43
N THR A 50 0.74 3.36 3.39
CA THR A 50 2.11 3.86 3.26
C THR A 50 2.94 2.90 2.42
N VAL A 51 3.51 3.40 1.33
CA VAL A 51 4.42 2.64 0.47
C VAL A 51 5.76 3.35 0.43
N ARG A 52 6.84 2.59 0.66
CA ARG A 52 8.22 3.04 0.46
C ARG A 52 8.87 2.25 -0.66
N ILE A 53 9.44 2.95 -1.64
CA ILE A 53 10.23 2.38 -2.75
C ILE A 53 11.55 3.14 -2.77
N ALA A 54 12.66 2.52 -2.37
CA ALA A 54 13.96 3.20 -2.26
C ALA A 54 14.61 3.44 -3.64
N GLU A 55 14.32 2.57 -4.60
CA GLU A 55 14.88 2.60 -5.95
C GLU A 55 14.08 3.53 -6.87
N LYS A 56 14.77 4.33 -7.66
CA LYS A 56 14.16 5.11 -8.75
C LYS A 56 13.77 4.18 -9.90
N ARG A 57 12.74 4.58 -10.66
CA ARG A 57 12.18 3.81 -11.79
C ARG A 57 11.75 2.40 -11.38
N CYS A 58 11.06 2.30 -10.26
CA CYS A 58 10.55 1.05 -9.74
C CYS A 58 9.02 1.08 -9.66
N ALA A 59 8.41 -0.08 -9.88
CA ALA A 59 6.98 -0.30 -9.69
C ALA A 59 6.79 -1.37 -8.62
N LYS A 60 5.71 -1.26 -7.85
CA LYS A 60 5.25 -2.32 -6.94
C LYS A 60 3.78 -2.62 -7.18
N LEU A 61 3.43 -3.90 -7.14
CA LEU A 61 2.05 -4.36 -7.16
C LEU A 61 1.70 -4.99 -5.81
N TYR A 62 0.61 -4.52 -5.21
CA TYR A 62 0.07 -5.07 -3.98
C TYR A 62 -1.33 -5.60 -4.23
N PHE A 63 -1.58 -6.84 -3.82
CA PHE A 63 -2.93 -7.38 -3.65
C PHE A 63 -3.35 -7.21 -2.21
N TYR A 64 -4.63 -6.96 -1.97
CA TYR A 64 -5.16 -6.86 -0.63
C TYR A 64 -6.55 -7.46 -0.53
N SER A 65 -6.83 -8.03 0.62
CA SER A 65 -8.14 -8.48 1.04
C SER A 65 -8.37 -8.12 2.50
N HIS A 66 -9.64 -7.89 2.83
CA HIS A 66 -10.15 -8.02 4.19
C HIS A 66 -11.12 -9.22 4.17
N LYS A 67 -11.52 -9.77 5.33
CA LYS A 67 -12.30 -11.01 5.39
C LYS A 67 -13.46 -11.02 4.37
N ASP A 68 -13.70 -12.17 3.75
CA ASP A 68 -14.81 -12.40 2.81
C ASP A 68 -16.18 -12.04 3.43
#